data_AF-A0A109KW27-F1
#
_entry.id   AF-A0A109KW27-F1
#
_cell.length_a   1.000
_cell.length_b   1.000
_cell.length_c   1.000
_cell.angle_alpha   90.00
_cell.angle_beta   90.00
_cell.angle_gamma   90.00
#
_symmetry.space_group_name_H-M   'P 1'
#
loop_
_entity.id
_entity.type
_entity.pdbx_description
1 polymer ?
#
loop_
_entity_poly.entity_id
_entity_poly.type
_entity_poly.pdbx_seq_one_letter_code
_entity_poly.pdbx_strand_id
1 'polypeptide(L)'
;MRVPIYPVDLNPGSGFTRIAESLKRDWPGEKAIEISEAQNLLAKCLGYSDYRQVRSTTPAEGAAYPSLATVVAHCMKTLSSELVGGGRTQFFDLGRLQAQVTDWPFLQLSVYREHYGHSDNRIVSQAVNAELIEAFLPAQKARPTQGTSEFSIEKLQSMTGHKPANSTLMYAKTSMGACLNESFDSDIHSSAYPAGESVECGTSTHRTLH
;
A
#
# COMPACT_ATOMS: atom_id res chain seq x y z
N MET A 1 20.60 2.92 1.88
CA MET A 1 20.22 3.45 0.56
C MET A 1 20.60 4.93 0.55
N ARG A 2 21.18 5.45 -0.53
CA ARG A 2 21.50 6.87 -0.68
C ARG A 2 21.30 7.29 -2.13
N VAL A 3 20.54 8.35 -2.37
CA VAL A 3 20.34 8.92 -3.71
C VAL A 3 21.45 9.94 -3.98
N PRO A 4 22.21 9.85 -5.08
CA PRO A 4 23.15 10.89 -5.49
C PRO A 4 22.44 12.22 -5.75
N ILE A 5 22.83 13.29 -5.05
CA ILE A 5 22.31 14.65 -5.26
C ILE A 5 23.45 15.52 -5.78
N TYR A 6 23.31 16.03 -6.99
CA TYR A 6 24.33 16.85 -7.63
C TYR A 6 24.16 18.33 -7.25
N PRO A 7 25.22 19.15 -7.32
CA PRO A 7 25.13 20.58 -6.96
C PRO A 7 24.04 21.35 -7.73
N VAL A 8 23.79 20.97 -8.99
CA VAL A 8 22.72 21.56 -9.81
C VAL A 8 21.32 21.31 -9.24
N ASP A 9 21.13 20.20 -8.53
CA ASP A 9 19.87 19.82 -7.88
C ASP A 9 19.63 20.59 -6.57
N LEU A 10 20.58 21.40 -6.11
CA LEU A 10 20.48 22.21 -4.91
C LEU A 10 20.24 23.70 -5.20
N ASN A 11 20.25 24.09 -6.48
CA ASN A 11 20.00 25.47 -6.89
C ASN A 11 18.55 25.89 -6.56
N PRO A 12 18.27 27.19 -6.38
CA PRO A 12 16.90 27.67 -6.23
C PRO A 12 16.01 27.20 -7.41
N GLY A 13 14.84 26.64 -7.12
CA GLY A 13 13.90 26.13 -8.13
C GLY A 13 14.32 24.82 -8.82
N SER A 14 15.37 24.15 -8.35
CA SER A 14 15.79 22.84 -8.84
C SER A 14 14.99 21.68 -8.23
N GLY A 15 15.31 20.44 -8.64
CA GLY A 15 14.59 19.23 -8.25
C GLY A 15 14.47 19.05 -6.74
N PHE A 16 15.56 19.19 -5.98
CA PHE A 16 15.51 19.00 -4.52
C PHE A 16 14.59 20.03 -3.86
N THR A 17 14.73 21.31 -4.21
CA THR A 17 13.93 22.38 -3.63
C THR A 17 12.45 22.22 -3.96
N ARG A 18 12.10 21.82 -5.18
CA ARG A 18 10.70 21.61 -5.58
C ARG A 18 10.04 20.41 -4.89
N ILE A 19 10.80 19.34 -4.67
CA ILE A 19 10.31 18.20 -3.88
C ILE A 19 10.09 18.64 -2.42
N ALA A 20 11.03 19.42 -1.85
CA ALA A 20 10.89 19.93 -0.48
C ALA A 20 9.67 20.88 -0.34
N GLU A 21 9.41 21.72 -1.35
CA GLU A 21 8.22 22.57 -1.41
C GLU A 21 6.94 21.74 -1.49
N SER A 22 6.94 20.65 -2.28
CA SER A 22 5.80 19.73 -2.37
C SER A 22 5.54 19.04 -1.03
N LEU A 23 6.60 18.57 -0.35
CA LEU A 23 6.51 18.00 1.00
C LEU A 23 5.97 19.01 2.01
N LYS A 24 6.41 20.26 1.96
CA LYS A 24 5.91 21.33 2.84
C LYS A 24 4.41 21.61 2.60
N ARG A 25 4.01 21.73 1.33
CA ARG A 25 2.63 22.07 0.94
C ARG A 25 1.65 20.97 1.37
N ASP A 26 2.02 19.72 1.14
CA ASP A 26 1.15 18.56 1.28
C ASP A 26 1.43 17.79 2.58
N TRP A 27 2.06 18.44 3.56
CA TRP A 27 2.46 17.84 4.82
C TRP A 27 1.26 17.27 5.59
N PRO A 28 1.28 15.98 5.99
CA PRO A 28 0.14 15.34 6.66
C PRO A 28 0.09 15.53 8.19
N GLY A 29 1.08 16.19 8.80
CA GLY A 29 1.10 16.43 10.24
C GLY A 29 0.20 17.59 10.67
N GLU A 30 -0.15 17.64 11.96
CA GLU A 30 -1.08 18.65 12.50
C GLU A 30 -0.56 20.08 12.38
N LYS A 31 0.76 20.25 12.55
CA LYS A 31 1.44 21.54 12.43
C LYS A 31 2.13 21.63 11.07
N ALA A 32 1.91 22.74 10.38
CA ALA A 32 2.66 23.08 9.18
C ALA A 32 4.16 23.16 9.50
N ILE A 33 4.98 22.70 8.56
CA ILE A 33 6.44 22.69 8.69
C ILE A 33 7.06 23.86 7.92
N GLU A 34 8.23 24.30 8.36
CA GLU A 34 9.04 25.25 7.62
C GLU A 34 9.75 24.59 6.44
N ILE A 35 10.21 25.40 5.47
CA ILE A 35 10.95 24.88 4.31
C ILE A 35 12.30 24.25 4.73
N SER A 36 12.96 24.81 5.74
CA SER A 36 14.20 24.29 6.32
C SER A 36 14.01 22.88 6.88
N GLU A 37 12.88 22.65 7.54
CA GLU A 37 12.49 21.37 8.10
C GLU A 37 12.10 20.37 7.01
N ALA A 38 11.33 20.80 6.00
CA ALA A 38 11.01 19.98 4.84
C ALA A 38 12.28 19.52 4.09
N GLN A 39 13.27 20.41 3.92
CA GLN A 39 14.57 20.05 3.32
C GLN A 39 15.34 19.01 4.15
N ASN A 40 15.32 19.12 5.48
CA ASN A 40 15.94 18.13 6.35
C ASN A 40 15.23 16.78 6.31
N LEU A 41 13.89 16.76 6.32
CA LEU A 41 13.10 15.54 6.18
C LEU A 41 13.33 14.88 4.82
N LEU A 42 13.36 15.67 3.74
CA LEU A 42 13.66 15.16 2.41
C LEU A 42 15.08 14.59 2.34
N ALA A 43 16.07 15.24 2.95
CA ALA A 43 17.43 14.71 3.04
C ALA A 43 17.45 13.31 3.67
N LYS A 44 16.74 13.13 4.79
CA LYS A 44 16.56 11.82 5.44
C LYS A 44 15.88 10.80 4.52
N CYS A 45 14.83 11.21 3.83
CA CYS A 45 14.12 10.38 2.86
C CYS A 45 15.00 9.92 1.69
N LEU A 46 16.04 10.68 1.36
CA LEU A 46 17.01 10.35 0.30
C LEU A 46 18.25 9.62 0.84
N GLY A 47 18.27 9.28 2.13
CA GLY A 47 19.33 8.50 2.78
C GLY A 47 20.48 9.32 3.36
N TYR A 48 20.28 10.62 3.59
CA TYR A 48 21.23 11.50 4.27
C TYR A 48 20.84 11.70 5.74
N SER A 49 21.76 12.16 6.59
CA SER A 49 21.45 12.52 7.98
C SER A 49 20.60 13.79 8.07
N ASP A 50 20.96 14.79 7.27
CA ASP A 50 20.39 16.13 7.28
C ASP A 50 20.73 16.88 5.98
N TYR A 51 20.14 18.06 5.79
CA TYR A 51 20.38 18.88 4.60
C TYR A 51 21.82 19.40 4.48
N ARG A 52 22.54 19.58 5.60
CA ARG A 52 23.95 20.02 5.54
C ARG A 52 24.81 18.92 4.93
N GLN A 53 24.54 17.65 5.26
CA GLN A 53 25.23 16.51 4.67
C GLN A 53 24.98 16.41 3.16
N VAL A 54 23.76 16.74 2.71
CA VAL A 54 23.46 16.83 1.26
C VAL A 54 24.35 17.88 0.60
N ARG A 55 24.49 19.06 1.21
CA ARG A 55 25.31 20.15 0.66
C ARG A 55 26.81 19.90 0.70
N SER A 56 27.30 19.15 1.69
CA SER A 56 28.72 18.85 1.83
C SER A 56 29.18 17.63 1.03
N THR A 57 28.24 16.78 0.60
CA THR A 57 28.57 15.60 -0.19
C THR A 57 28.47 15.92 -1.66
N THR A 58 29.57 15.73 -2.38
CA THR A 58 29.55 15.71 -3.85
C THR A 58 29.55 14.26 -4.31
N PRO A 59 28.57 13.80 -5.11
CA PRO A 59 28.60 12.47 -5.69
C PRO A 59 29.80 12.29 -6.63
N ALA A 60 30.37 11.09 -6.65
CA ALA A 60 31.32 10.72 -7.70
C ALA A 60 30.57 10.58 -9.04
N GLU A 61 31.25 10.84 -10.16
CA GLU A 61 30.70 10.56 -11.49
C GLU A 61 30.34 9.08 -11.61
N GLY A 62 29.13 8.79 -12.11
CA GLY A 62 28.63 7.41 -12.22
C GLY A 62 28.28 6.75 -10.88
N ALA A 63 28.06 7.52 -9.80
CA ALA A 63 27.63 6.95 -8.53
C ALA A 63 26.36 6.10 -8.71
N ALA A 64 26.38 4.89 -8.12
CA ALA A 64 25.22 4.02 -8.11
C ALA A 64 24.02 4.73 -7.47
N TYR A 65 22.84 4.58 -8.09
CA TYR A 65 21.60 5.14 -7.58
C TYR A 65 20.55 4.05 -7.36
N PRO A 66 19.70 4.20 -6.34
CA PRO A 66 18.62 3.24 -6.07
C PRO A 66 17.45 3.41 -7.04
N SER A 67 16.68 2.33 -7.26
CA SER A 67 15.42 2.39 -8.02
C SER A 67 14.42 3.34 -7.35
N LEU A 68 13.55 3.95 -8.15
CA LEU A 68 12.53 4.86 -7.62
C LEU A 68 11.57 4.17 -6.65
N ALA A 69 11.22 2.90 -6.88
CA ALA A 69 10.42 2.12 -5.93
C ALA A 69 11.11 1.99 -4.57
N THR A 70 12.42 1.73 -4.57
CA THR A 70 13.20 1.68 -3.32
C THR A 70 13.21 3.03 -2.62
N VAL A 71 13.37 4.13 -3.37
CA VAL A 71 13.34 5.49 -2.82
C VAL A 71 11.97 5.82 -2.23
N VAL A 72 10.88 5.58 -2.97
CA VAL A 72 9.51 5.82 -2.49
C VAL A 72 9.23 5.02 -1.24
N ALA A 73 9.57 3.72 -1.20
CA ALA A 73 9.40 2.89 0.00
C ALA A 73 10.20 3.44 1.19
N HIS A 74 11.43 3.90 0.96
CA HIS A 74 12.24 4.51 2.01
C HIS A 74 11.67 5.85 2.50
N CYS A 75 11.18 6.70 1.58
CA CYS A 75 10.49 7.95 1.91
C CYS A 75 9.27 7.68 2.78
N MET A 76 8.42 6.73 2.39
CA MET A 76 7.25 6.31 3.15
C MET A 76 7.61 5.88 4.57
N LYS A 77 8.65 5.05 4.71
CA LYS A 77 9.14 4.58 6.01
C LYS A 77 9.65 5.73 6.88
N THR A 78 10.45 6.63 6.30
CA THR A 78 11.04 7.76 7.03
C THR A 78 9.97 8.75 7.48
N LEU A 79 9.06 9.14 6.58
CA LEU A 79 7.96 10.06 6.90
C LEU A 79 7.01 9.49 7.94
N SER A 80 6.58 8.23 7.79
CA SER A 80 5.72 7.59 8.79
C SER A 80 6.38 7.51 10.17
N SER A 81 7.69 7.20 10.22
CA SER A 81 8.45 7.20 11.47
C SER A 81 8.56 8.60 12.11
N GLU A 82 8.75 9.64 11.32
CA GLU A 82 8.84 11.03 11.82
C GLU A 82 7.47 11.58 12.25
N LEU A 83 6.40 11.18 11.57
CA LEU A 83 5.02 11.55 11.90
C LEU A 83 4.58 10.94 13.22
N VAL A 84 4.75 9.62 13.38
CA VAL A 84 4.34 8.88 14.58
C VAL A 84 5.35 9.07 15.71
N GLY A 85 6.63 8.85 15.44
CA GLY A 85 7.69 8.92 16.45
C GLY A 85 7.97 10.34 16.94
N GLY A 86 7.75 11.34 16.10
CA GLY A 86 7.85 12.75 16.46
C GLY A 86 6.61 13.32 17.15
N GLY A 87 5.55 12.52 17.35
CA GLY A 87 4.28 12.97 17.92
C GLY A 87 3.61 14.08 17.12
N ARG A 88 3.88 14.15 15.80
CA ARG A 88 3.40 15.23 14.92
C ARG A 88 1.97 14.99 14.42
N THR A 89 1.53 13.75 14.53
CA THR A 89 0.15 13.33 14.29
C THR A 89 -0.11 12.01 15.01
N GLN A 90 -1.33 11.85 15.52
CA GLN A 90 -1.78 10.59 16.11
C GLN A 90 -2.28 9.61 15.04
N PHE A 91 -2.84 10.14 13.94
CA PHE A 91 -3.41 9.37 12.84
C PHE A 91 -3.19 10.10 11.52
N PHE A 92 -2.74 9.37 10.51
CA PHE A 92 -2.66 9.88 9.14
C PHE A 92 -3.07 8.80 8.15
N ASP A 93 -3.58 9.23 7.00
CA ASP A 93 -3.94 8.34 5.91
C ASP A 93 -2.67 7.90 5.16
N LEU A 94 -2.32 6.62 5.32
CA LEU A 94 -1.15 6.03 4.67
C LEU A 94 -1.29 6.00 3.14
N GLY A 95 -2.50 5.78 2.62
CA GLY A 95 -2.76 5.75 1.18
C GLY A 95 -2.61 7.14 0.56
N ARG A 96 -3.08 8.18 1.25
CA ARG A 96 -2.87 9.57 0.84
C ARG A 96 -1.38 9.95 0.87
N LEU A 97 -0.66 9.56 1.92
CA LEU A 97 0.79 9.78 1.99
C LEU A 97 1.52 9.08 0.84
N GLN A 98 1.14 7.85 0.53
CA GLN A 98 1.71 7.10 -0.59
C GLN A 98 1.47 7.83 -1.92
N ALA A 99 0.23 8.23 -2.20
CA ALA A 99 -0.10 8.97 -3.42
C ALA A 99 0.73 10.26 -3.53
N GLN A 100 0.87 11.01 -2.44
CA GLN A 100 1.68 12.23 -2.38
C GLN A 100 3.16 11.96 -2.70
N VAL A 101 3.77 11.00 -2.03
CA VAL A 101 5.19 10.66 -2.25
C VAL A 101 5.41 10.18 -3.68
N THR A 102 4.49 9.40 -4.24
CA THR A 102 4.61 8.92 -5.62
C THR A 102 4.47 10.03 -6.66
N ASP A 103 3.75 11.10 -6.37
CA ASP A 103 3.56 12.25 -7.28
C ASP A 103 4.70 13.29 -7.18
N TRP A 104 5.69 13.06 -6.31
CA TRP A 104 6.82 13.97 -6.20
C TRP A 104 7.65 14.03 -7.48
N PRO A 105 8.18 15.22 -7.84
CA PRO A 105 8.93 15.42 -9.08
C PRO A 105 10.36 14.84 -9.03
N PHE A 106 10.52 13.55 -8.70
CA PHE A 106 11.81 12.85 -8.62
C PHE A 106 12.63 12.94 -9.91
N LEU A 107 11.96 12.98 -11.07
CA LEU A 107 12.61 13.14 -12.39
C LEU A 107 13.29 14.49 -12.57
N GLN A 108 13.07 15.45 -11.66
CA GLN A 108 13.79 16.73 -11.68
C GLN A 108 15.14 16.65 -10.96
N LEU A 109 15.41 15.57 -10.23
CA LEU A 109 16.76 15.25 -9.76
C LEU A 109 17.58 14.76 -10.94
N SER A 110 18.79 15.30 -11.10
CA SER A 110 19.64 15.05 -12.26
C SER A 110 19.93 13.55 -12.45
N VAL A 111 20.10 12.81 -11.35
CA VAL A 111 20.32 11.36 -11.37
C VAL A 111 19.20 10.57 -12.06
N TYR A 112 17.94 10.98 -11.87
CA TYR A 112 16.79 10.31 -12.48
C TYR A 112 16.42 10.92 -13.82
N ARG A 113 16.68 12.21 -14.02
CA ARG A 113 16.50 12.87 -15.32
C ARG A 113 17.36 12.23 -16.40
N GLU A 114 18.59 11.85 -16.07
CA GLU A 114 19.49 11.17 -17.00
C GLU A 114 18.99 9.76 -17.36
N HIS A 115 18.43 9.04 -16.40
CA HIS A 115 17.96 7.66 -16.61
C HIS A 115 16.60 7.56 -17.32
N TYR A 116 15.63 8.39 -16.92
CA TYR A 116 14.26 8.35 -17.42
C TYR A 116 13.97 9.42 -18.49
N GLY A 117 14.91 10.32 -18.76
CA GLY A 117 14.77 11.41 -19.73
C GLY A 117 13.68 12.42 -19.35
N HIS A 118 12.99 12.95 -20.36
CA HIS A 118 11.86 13.87 -20.21
C HIS A 118 10.51 13.16 -20.04
N SER A 119 10.52 11.94 -19.49
CA SER A 119 9.29 11.21 -19.20
C SER A 119 8.39 12.02 -18.26
N ASP A 120 7.07 11.88 -18.43
CA ASP A 120 6.12 12.44 -17.48
C ASP A 120 6.28 11.72 -16.14
N ASN A 121 6.34 12.51 -15.06
CA ASN A 121 6.41 11.98 -13.71
C ASN A 121 5.28 10.97 -13.47
N ARG A 122 4.06 11.25 -13.96
CA ARG A 122 2.89 10.38 -13.74
C ARG A 122 3.07 8.97 -14.31
N ILE A 123 3.72 8.85 -15.47
CA ILE A 123 3.97 7.55 -16.13
C ILE A 123 4.97 6.76 -15.29
N VAL A 124 6.06 7.42 -14.86
CA VAL A 124 7.09 6.78 -14.03
C VAL A 124 6.51 6.41 -12.67
N SER A 125 5.69 7.25 -12.06
CA SER A 125 5.01 6.97 -10.79
C SER A 125 4.06 5.78 -10.88
N GLN A 126 3.36 5.62 -12.02
CA GLN A 126 2.52 4.44 -12.25
C GLN A 126 3.36 3.16 -12.35
N ALA A 127 4.50 3.20 -13.05
CA ALA A 127 5.42 2.07 -13.13
C ALA A 127 6.03 1.71 -11.77
N VAL A 128 6.40 2.74 -10.98
CA VAL A 128 6.90 2.57 -9.61
C VAL A 128 5.84 1.93 -8.71
N ASN A 129 4.58 2.36 -8.83
CA ASN A 129 3.48 1.75 -8.08
C ASN A 129 3.27 0.28 -8.47
N ALA A 130 3.38 -0.06 -9.75
CA ALA A 130 3.33 -1.45 -10.19
C ALA A 130 4.50 -2.27 -9.59
N GLU A 131 5.73 -1.75 -9.62
CA GLU A 131 6.91 -2.39 -9.01
C GLU A 131 6.74 -2.61 -7.51
N LEU A 132 6.20 -1.63 -6.78
CA LEU A 132 5.92 -1.75 -5.34
C LEU A 132 4.88 -2.83 -5.05
N ILE A 133 3.81 -2.92 -5.86
CA ILE A 133 2.80 -3.97 -5.72
C ILE A 133 3.42 -5.34 -6.01
N GLU A 134 4.20 -5.46 -7.09
CA GLU A 134 4.90 -6.69 -7.44
C GLU A 134 5.89 -7.12 -6.37
N ALA A 135 6.60 -6.19 -5.72
CA ALA A 135 7.48 -6.50 -4.60
C ALA A 135 6.71 -6.98 -3.34
N PHE A 136 5.46 -6.54 -3.16
CA PHE A 136 4.63 -6.89 -2.01
C PHE A 136 3.95 -8.27 -2.15
N LEU A 137 3.55 -8.66 -3.37
CA LEU A 137 2.84 -9.93 -3.61
C LEU A 137 3.62 -11.19 -3.16
N PRO A 138 4.95 -11.30 -3.37
CA PRO A 138 5.77 -12.39 -2.83
C PRO A 138 5.86 -12.36 -1.30
N ALA A 139 5.88 -11.18 -0.68
CA ALA A 139 5.95 -11.04 0.77
C ALA A 139 4.68 -11.59 1.46
N GLN A 140 3.52 -11.54 0.80
CA GLN A 140 2.31 -12.22 1.28
C GLN A 140 2.35 -13.75 1.11
N LYS A 141 3.02 -14.25 0.07
CA LYS A 141 3.18 -15.70 -0.18
C LYS A 141 4.16 -16.35 0.78
N ALA A 142 5.10 -15.59 1.34
CA ALA A 142 5.92 -16.01 2.47
C ALA A 142 5.06 -16.02 3.74
N ARG A 143 4.25 -17.07 3.91
CA ARG A 143 3.64 -17.43 5.18
C ARG A 143 4.75 -17.39 6.24
N PRO A 144 4.56 -16.74 7.41
CA PRO A 144 5.57 -16.78 8.44
C PRO A 144 5.81 -18.26 8.76
N THR A 145 7.01 -18.75 8.46
CA THR A 145 7.48 -20.01 9.04
C THR A 145 7.30 -19.83 10.53
N GLN A 146 6.43 -20.64 11.12
CA GLN A 146 6.12 -20.62 12.54
C GLN A 146 7.45 -20.70 13.31
N GLY A 147 8.00 -19.56 13.68
CA GLY A 147 9.03 -19.47 14.68
C GLY A 147 8.35 -19.93 15.96
N THR A 148 8.64 -21.17 16.35
CA THR A 148 8.44 -21.77 17.68
C THR A 148 7.51 -20.94 18.57
N SER A 149 6.22 -20.96 18.24
CA SER A 149 5.21 -20.40 19.13
C SER A 149 5.13 -21.37 20.30
N GLU A 150 5.55 -20.89 21.46
CA GLU A 150 5.48 -21.55 22.78
C GLU A 150 4.04 -21.85 23.24
N PHE A 151 3.07 -21.64 22.34
CA PHE A 151 1.67 -21.92 22.47
C PHE A 151 1.22 -22.75 21.26
N SER A 152 1.52 -24.06 21.30
CA SER A 152 0.83 -24.99 20.42
C SER A 152 -0.68 -24.85 20.62
N ILE A 153 -1.44 -25.08 19.56
CA ILE A 153 -2.92 -25.08 19.59
C ILE A 153 -3.43 -26.01 20.71
N GLU A 154 -2.72 -27.10 20.99
CA GLU A 154 -3.00 -28.05 22.07
C GLU A 154 -2.85 -27.43 23.47
N LYS A 155 -1.84 -26.58 23.67
CA LYS A 155 -1.64 -25.84 24.93
C LYS A 155 -2.75 -24.81 25.15
N LEU A 156 -3.16 -24.10 24.09
CA LEU A 156 -4.30 -23.19 24.16
C LEU A 156 -5.61 -23.94 24.46
N GLN A 157 -5.84 -25.09 23.85
CA GLN A 157 -7.00 -25.96 24.11
C GLN A 157 -7.01 -26.49 25.55
N SER A 158 -5.83 -26.79 26.11
CA SER A 158 -5.69 -27.22 27.51
C SER A 158 -5.99 -26.10 28.50
N MET A 159 -5.66 -24.84 28.16
CA MET A 159 -5.94 -23.66 28.98
C MET A 159 -7.42 -23.26 28.93
N THR A 160 -8.09 -23.45 27.79
CA THR A 160 -9.50 -23.11 27.62
C THR A 160 -10.46 -24.25 28.01
N GLY A 161 -9.96 -25.42 28.41
CA GLY A 161 -10.78 -26.57 28.83
C GLY A 161 -11.69 -27.17 27.75
N HIS A 162 -11.57 -26.71 26.50
CA HIS A 162 -12.42 -27.12 25.39
C HIS A 162 -11.64 -28.05 24.46
N LYS A 163 -11.99 -29.34 24.47
CA LYS A 163 -11.64 -30.26 23.37
C LYS A 163 -12.60 -29.98 22.21
N PRO A 164 -12.13 -29.58 21.01
CA PRO A 164 -12.98 -29.51 19.83
C PRO A 164 -13.18 -30.93 19.30
N ALA A 165 -13.90 -31.76 20.05
CA ALA A 165 -14.44 -33.01 19.56
C ALA A 165 -15.90 -32.75 19.21
N ASN A 166 -16.21 -32.77 17.92
CA ASN A 166 -17.55 -33.06 17.37
C ASN A 166 -18.65 -31.99 17.49
N SER A 167 -18.37 -30.71 17.72
CA SER A 167 -19.46 -29.72 17.75
C SER A 167 -20.05 -29.39 16.36
N THR A 168 -19.25 -29.44 15.29
CA THR A 168 -19.74 -29.08 13.95
C THR A 168 -20.74 -30.10 13.37
N LEU A 169 -20.71 -31.34 13.84
CA LEU A 169 -21.62 -32.41 13.40
C LEU A 169 -23.02 -32.29 14.03
N MET A 170 -23.15 -31.58 15.16
CA MET A 170 -24.43 -31.35 15.84
C MET A 170 -25.12 -30.05 15.41
N TYR A 171 -24.39 -29.04 14.94
CA TYR A 171 -24.98 -27.79 14.46
C TYR A 171 -25.43 -27.82 12.99
N ALA A 172 -24.97 -28.80 12.19
CA ALA A 172 -25.30 -28.89 10.77
C ALA A 172 -26.73 -29.37 10.44
N LYS A 173 -27.60 -29.57 11.43
CA LYS A 173 -29.00 -30.00 11.24
C LYS A 173 -30.04 -28.91 11.52
N THR A 174 -29.71 -27.64 11.33
CA THR A 174 -30.75 -26.65 11.05
C THR A 174 -30.86 -26.48 9.54
N SER A 175 -32.05 -26.73 9.00
CA SER A 175 -32.37 -26.62 7.58
C SER A 175 -32.26 -25.16 7.14
N MET A 176 -31.05 -24.71 6.80
CA MET A 176 -30.91 -23.62 5.84
C MET A 176 -31.26 -24.20 4.46
N GLY A 177 -32.06 -23.43 3.71
CA GLY A 177 -32.83 -23.88 2.55
C GLY A 177 -32.09 -24.81 1.60
N ALA A 178 -32.81 -25.85 1.17
CA ALA A 178 -32.36 -26.74 0.11
C ALA A 178 -32.12 -25.91 -1.17
N CYS A 179 -30.87 -25.87 -1.64
CA CYS A 179 -30.60 -25.57 -3.04
C CYS A 179 -30.95 -26.85 -3.82
N LEU A 180 -32.04 -26.81 -4.59
CA LEU A 180 -32.36 -27.85 -5.55
C LEU A 180 -31.28 -27.84 -6.65
N ASN A 181 -30.32 -28.75 -6.53
CA ASN A 181 -29.68 -29.33 -7.69
C ASN A 181 -30.61 -30.47 -8.15
N GLU A 182 -31.44 -30.21 -9.15
CA GLU A 182 -32.18 -31.26 -9.83
C GLU A 182 -31.20 -32.02 -10.74
N SER A 183 -30.70 -33.14 -10.24
CA SER A 183 -30.45 -34.31 -11.08
C SER A 183 -31.65 -35.25 -10.87
N PHE A 184 -32.53 -35.36 -11.85
CA PHE A 184 -33.57 -36.38 -11.87
C PHE A 184 -33.28 -37.43 -12.95
N ASP A 185 -33.24 -38.65 -12.45
CA ASP A 185 -33.10 -39.93 -13.12
C ASP A 185 -34.24 -40.23 -14.12
N SER A 186 -33.89 -41.10 -15.07
CA SER A 186 -34.69 -42.06 -15.84
C SER A 186 -36.10 -41.71 -16.32
N ASP A 187 -36.25 -41.83 -17.65
CA ASP A 187 -37.39 -42.30 -18.43
C ASP A 187 -38.77 -41.72 -18.10
N ILE A 188 -39.38 -41.02 -19.07
CA ILE A 188 -40.67 -41.40 -19.66
C ILE A 188 -40.94 -40.55 -20.91
N HIS A 189 -41.31 -41.26 -21.98
CA HIS A 189 -41.92 -40.71 -23.18
C HIS A 189 -43.25 -39.99 -22.87
N SER A 190 -43.23 -38.68 -23.14
CA SER A 190 -44.12 -37.95 -24.07
C SER A 190 -45.63 -37.84 -23.78
N SER A 191 -46.05 -36.63 -23.38
CA SER A 191 -47.20 -35.95 -24.01
C SER A 191 -47.27 -34.43 -23.71
N ALA A 192 -47.52 -33.67 -24.78
CA ALA A 192 -48.32 -32.43 -24.88
C ALA A 192 -47.77 -31.05 -24.39
N TYR A 193 -47.58 -30.18 -25.39
CA TYR A 193 -47.33 -28.71 -25.48
C TYR A 193 -48.34 -27.77 -24.73
N PRO A 194 -48.26 -26.41 -24.82
CA PRO A 194 -47.18 -25.47 -24.43
C PRO A 194 -47.71 -24.13 -23.80
N ALA A 195 -46.79 -23.16 -23.62
CA ALA A 195 -46.98 -21.69 -23.58
C ALA A 195 -47.23 -20.98 -22.23
N GLY A 196 -46.48 -19.89 -22.02
CA GLY A 196 -46.98 -18.69 -21.34
C GLY A 196 -46.19 -18.21 -20.12
N GLU A 197 -45.61 -17.02 -20.28
CA GLU A 197 -45.43 -15.98 -19.26
C GLU A 197 -44.16 -15.92 -18.40
N SER A 198 -43.51 -14.76 -18.56
CA SER A 198 -42.40 -14.22 -17.80
C SER A 198 -42.89 -13.72 -16.44
N VAL A 199 -42.27 -14.16 -15.34
CA VAL A 199 -42.55 -13.59 -14.01
C VAL A 199 -41.52 -12.50 -13.71
N GLU A 200 -41.99 -11.27 -13.67
CA GLU A 200 -41.25 -10.08 -13.25
C GLU A 200 -40.89 -10.16 -11.75
N CYS A 201 -39.62 -9.93 -11.40
CA CYS A 201 -39.20 -9.71 -10.02
C CYS A 201 -39.45 -8.25 -9.63
N GLY A 202 -40.35 -8.04 -8.66
CA GLY A 202 -40.72 -6.73 -8.12
C GLY A 202 -39.59 -5.98 -7.39
N THR A 203 -39.78 -4.67 -7.27
CA THR A 203 -38.79 -3.66 -6.88
C THR A 203 -38.31 -3.73 -5.42
N SER A 204 -37.00 -3.58 -5.26
CA SER A 204 -36.27 -3.45 -3.99
C SER A 204 -36.57 -2.10 -3.29
N THR A 205 -37.13 -2.14 -2.09
CA THR A 205 -37.26 -0.96 -1.22
C THR A 205 -36.02 -0.79 -0.34
N HIS A 206 -35.28 0.29 -0.60
CA HIS A 206 -34.24 0.85 0.26
C HIS A 206 -34.77 1.10 1.69
N ARG A 207 -33.99 0.71 2.70
CA ARG A 207 -34.25 0.99 4.11
C ARG A 207 -33.39 2.17 4.56
N THR A 208 -33.99 3.33 4.80
CA THR A 208 -33.38 4.49 5.45
C THR A 208 -33.39 4.28 6.96
N LEU A 209 -32.25 4.48 7.61
CA LEU A 209 -32.10 4.48 9.07
C LEU A 209 -32.24 5.92 9.59
N HIS A 210 -33.06 6.08 10.63
CA HIS A 210 -33.08 7.23 11.53
C HIS A 210 -32.33 6.86 12.81
#